data_AF-A0A3B8W0D0-F1
#
_entry.id   AF-A0A3B8W0D0-F1
#
_cell.length_a   1.000
_cell.length_b   1.000
_cell.length_c   1.000
_cell.angle_alpha   90.00
_cell.angle_beta   90.00
_cell.angle_gamma   90.00
#
_symmetry.space_group_name_H-M   'P 1'
#
loop_
_entity.id
_entity.type
_entity.pdbx_description
1 polymer ?
#
loop_
_entity_poly.entity_id
_entity_poly.type
_entity_poly.pdbx_seq_one_letter_code
_entity_poly.pdbx_strand_id
1 'polypeptide(L)' 'DRSEKIRTYNYPQSRVTDHRIGYTQHNLPAILNGEIDDFIEQLKIAEAAEKMAEGK' A
#
# COMPACT_ATOMS: atom_id res chain seq x y z
N ASP A 1 -8.56 -12.89 9.11
CA ASP A 1 -9.86 -12.21 9.02
C ASP A 1 -9.84 -11.27 7.82
N ARG A 2 -10.91 -11.13 7.04
CA ARG A 2 -10.94 -10.20 5.86
C ARG A 2 -11.70 -8.91 6.16
N SER A 3 -12.06 -8.69 7.43
CA SER A 3 -12.84 -7.54 7.88
C SER A 3 -11.93 -6.34 8.17
N GLU A 4 -10.62 -6.53 8.27
CA GLU A 4 -9.67 -5.45 8.49
C GLU A 4 -9.57 -4.50 7.29
N LYS A 5 -9.59 -3.20 7.60
CA LYS A 5 -9.48 -2.15 6.60
C LYS A 5 -8.03 -2.05 6.10
N ILE A 6 -7.74 -2.71 4.98
CA ILE A 6 -6.38 -2.73 4.41
C ILE A 6 -6.01 -1.46 3.63
N ARG A 7 -6.98 -0.73 3.06
CA ARG A 7 -6.72 0.47 2.23
C ARG A 7 -7.77 1.54 2.40
N THR A 8 -7.41 2.79 2.11
CA THR A 8 -8.33 3.93 2.05
C THR A 8 -8.07 4.73 0.78
N TYR A 9 -9.09 4.86 -0.07
CA TYR A 9 -9.06 5.69 -1.29
C TYR A 9 -9.76 7.01 -0.99
N ASN A 10 -9.02 8.11 -1.02
CA ASN A 10 -9.53 9.45 -0.74
C ASN A 10 -9.54 10.28 -2.03
N TYR A 11 -10.71 10.32 -2.67
CA TYR A 11 -10.92 11.04 -3.93
C TYR A 11 -10.71 12.56 -3.82
N PRO A 12 -11.27 13.27 -2.81
CA PRO A 12 -11.06 14.71 -2.67
C PRO A 12 -9.59 15.13 -2.54
N GLN A 13 -8.76 14.27 -1.93
CA GLN A 13 -7.33 14.54 -1.71
C GLN A 13 -6.43 13.74 -2.67
N SER A 14 -7.01 13.11 -3.68
CA SER A 14 -6.32 12.34 -4.72
C SER A 14 -5.25 11.36 -4.17
N ARG A 15 -5.56 10.67 -3.07
CA ARG A 15 -4.59 9.75 -2.44
C ARG A 15 -5.18 8.38 -2.13
N VAL A 16 -4.29 7.40 -2.03
CA VAL A 16 -4.58 6.08 -1.47
C VAL A 16 -3.58 5.78 -0.35
N THR A 17 -4.08 5.22 0.75
CA THR A 17 -3.27 4.76 1.87
C THR A 17 -3.46 3.27 2.05
N ASP A 18 -2.37 2.50 2.12
CA ASP A 18 -2.34 1.11 2.55
C ASP A 18 -1.99 1.03 4.03
N HIS A 19 -2.90 0.48 4.83
CA HIS A 19 -2.75 0.39 6.27
C HIS A 19 -1.89 -0.80 6.70
N ARG A 20 -1.61 -1.77 5.81
CA ARG A 20 -0.75 -2.91 6.15
C ARG A 20 0.70 -2.47 6.38
N ILE A 21 1.15 -1.49 5.58
CA ILE A 21 2.53 -1.01 5.58
C ILE A 21 2.64 0.50 5.87
N GLY A 22 1.52 1.17 6.16
CA GLY A 22 1.47 2.61 6.41
C GLY A 22 1.82 3.49 5.21
N TYR A 23 1.78 2.94 3.99
CA TYR A 23 2.20 3.62 2.77
C TYR A 23 1.09 4.48 2.18
N THR A 24 1.40 5.72 1.79
CA THR A 24 0.44 6.63 1.15
C THR A 24 0.97 7.15 -0.18
N GLN A 25 0.20 6.95 -1.25
CA GLN A 25 0.47 7.52 -2.57
C GLN A 25 -0.50 8.66 -2.85
N HIS A 26 0.03 9.80 -3.28
CA HIS A 26 -0.73 11.03 -3.57
C HIS A 26 -1.09 11.18 -5.06
N ASN A 27 -1.35 10.07 -5.75
CA ASN A 27 -1.77 10.08 -7.15
C ASN A 27 -2.81 8.99 -7.42
N LEU A 28 -4.01 9.18 -6.87
CA LEU A 28 -5.11 8.22 -7.02
C LEU A 28 -5.50 7.93 -8.49
N PRO A 29 -5.60 8.93 -9.41
CA PRO A 29 -5.96 8.67 -10.80
C PRO A 29 -4.98 7.74 -11.52
N ALA A 30 -3.67 7.90 -11.33
CA ALA A 30 -2.67 7.02 -11.92
C ALA A 30 -2.83 5.56 -11.45
N ILE A 31 -3.04 5.38 -10.14
CA ILE A 31 -3.27 4.05 -9.56
C ILE A 31 -4.54 3.42 -10.11
N LEU A 32 -5.61 4.19 -10.26
CA LEU A 32 -6.87 3.70 -10.84
C LEU A 32 -6.72 3.40 -12.35
N ASN A 33 -5.82 4.08 -13.05
CA ASN A 33 -5.47 3.83 -14.44
C ASN A 33 -4.53 2.64 -14.63
N GLY A 34 -4.06 2.00 -13.56
CA GLY A 34 -3.25 0.78 -13.60
C GLY A 34 -1.76 0.98 -13.28
N GLU A 35 -1.32 2.19 -12.94
CA GLU A 35 0.03 2.46 -12.46
C GLU A 35 0.18 1.98 -11.00
N ILE A 36 0.17 0.66 -10.79
CA ILE A 36 0.20 0.02 -9.47
C ILE A 36 1.52 -0.67 -9.15
N ASP A 37 2.48 -0.65 -10.09
CA ASP A 37 3.76 -1.35 -9.95
C ASP A 37 4.55 -0.87 -8.73
N ASP A 38 4.67 0.45 -8.55
CA ASP A 38 5.29 1.07 -7.37
C ASP A 38 4.62 0.59 -6.08
N PHE A 39 3.29 0.51 -6.09
CA PHE A 39 2.52 0.10 -4.92
C PHE A 39 2.77 -1.38 -4.56
N ILE A 40 2.92 -2.24 -5.57
CA ILE A 40 3.25 -3.66 -5.40
C ILE A 40 4.69 -3.81 -4.91
N GLU A 41 5.63 -3.04 -5.44
CA GLU A 41 7.02 -3.08 -5.03
C GLU A 41 7.19 -2.70 -3.56
N GLN A 42 6.53 -1.62 -3.11
CA GLN A 42 6.55 -1.22 -1.70
C GLN A 42 6.00 -2.30 -0.77
N LEU A 43 4.93 -3.01 -1.17
CA LEU A 43 4.38 -4.13 -0.40
C LEU A 43 5.36 -5.31 -0.31
N LYS A 44 6.06 -5.64 -1.41
CA LYS A 44 7.06 -6.71 -1.41
C LYS A 44 8.26 -6.37 -0.51
N ILE A 45 8.73 -5.13 -0.56
CA ILE A 45 9.83 -4.65 0.28
C ILE A 45 9.44 -4.74 1.75
N ALA A 46 8.24 -4.29 2.10
CA ALA A 46 7.73 -4.37 3.47
C ALA A 46 7.63 -5.82 3.96
N GLU A 47 7.08 -6.73 3.15
CA GLU A 47 7.00 -8.16 3.50
C GLU A 47 8.38 -8.79 3.69
N ALA A 48 9.34 -8.44 2.82
CA ALA A 48 10.72 -8.90 2.95
C ALA A 48 11.39 -8.36 4.23
N ALA A 49 11.14 -7.10 4.58
CA ALA A 49 11.65 -6.48 5.80
C ALA A 49 11.05 -7.13 7.06
N GLU A 50 9.75 -7.42 7.07
CA GLU A 50 9.09 -8.15 8.16
C GLU A 50 9.70 -9.54 8.35
N LYS A 51 9.85 -10.32 7.27
CA LYS A 51 10.46 -11.65 7.31
C LYS A 51 11.90 -11.65 7.81
N MET A 52 12.69 -10.62 7.47
CA MET A 52 14.06 -10.47 7.99
C MET A 52 14.07 -10.09 9.48
N ALA A 53 13.06 -9.36 9.96
CA ALA A 53 12.93 -9.00 11.37
C ALA A 53 12.43 -10.16 12.25
N GLU A 54 11.52 -10.99 11.73
CA GLU A 54 11.02 -12.19 12.41
C GLU A 54 12.04 -13.34 12.46
N GLY A 55 13.00 -13.36 11.53
CA GLY A 55 14.08 -14.34 11.48
C GLY A 55 15.22 -14.12 12.47
N LYS A 56 15.02 -13.32 13.52
CA LYS A 56 16.04 -12.96 14.52
C LYS A 56 15.70 -13.41 15.93
#